data_AF-A0A6A0BA48-F1
#
_entry.id   AF-A0A6A0BA48-F1
#
_cell.length_a   1.000
_cell.length_b   1.000
_cell.length_c   1.000
_cell.angle_alpha   90.00
_cell.angle_beta   90.00
_cell.angle_gamma   90.00
#
_symmetry.space_group_name_H-M   'P 1'
#
loop_
_entity.id
_entity.type
_entity.pdbx_description
1 polymer ?
#
loop_
_entity_poly.entity_id
_entity_poly.type
_entity_poly.pdbx_seq_one_letter_code
_entity_poly.pdbx_strand_id
1 'polypeptide(L)'
;MTKLSNVALNTVTDALLSCFPNFRDIDLIKHMSLFALENDFDLKHTRTKADVPIRTFIFDNLAEMDGKNQKLYLLETSKIIETTLGKYDSITFSEIIKRAIKTINSESERKVRKEVDRTLDIYPEVKSEWLKVYDKVNSGENRYALDSARLSLELLLKTIFNNEKSLENQQKNIGEALKQKSVSKEFITIITQNLRQYAELQNENAKHKAKSDDWEELEVETILNQTWLLMKYLITKLGRRE
;
A
#
# COMPACT_ATOMS: atom_id res chain seq x y z
N MET A 1 -1.21 -7.14 9.89
CA MET A 1 -0.28 -6.16 9.28
C MET A 1 1.11 -6.37 9.88
N THR A 2 2.18 -6.08 9.15
CA THR A 2 3.56 -6.24 9.65
C THR A 2 3.83 -5.24 10.77
N LYS A 3 4.58 -5.63 11.81
CA LYS A 3 5.09 -4.71 12.85
C LYS A 3 6.28 -3.88 12.30
N LEU A 4 6.58 -2.76 12.97
CA LEU A 4 7.81 -1.99 12.78
C LEU A 4 9.04 -2.87 13.04
N SER A 5 10.10 -2.66 12.25
CA SER A 5 11.42 -3.24 12.56
C SER A 5 12.00 -2.61 13.83
N ASN A 6 12.95 -3.28 14.50
CA ASN A 6 13.61 -2.73 15.68
C ASN A 6 14.29 -1.38 15.40
N VAL A 7 14.83 -1.17 14.19
CA VAL A 7 15.41 0.11 13.79
C VAL A 7 14.34 1.20 13.77
N ALA A 8 13.21 0.93 13.11
CA ALA A 8 12.11 1.89 13.03
C ALA A 8 11.44 2.14 14.39
N LEU A 9 11.31 1.10 15.25
CA LEU A 9 10.84 1.23 16.63
C LEU A 9 11.74 2.17 17.44
N ASN A 10 13.06 2.04 17.33
CA ASN A 10 13.99 2.95 18.01
C ASN A 10 13.81 4.39 17.52
N THR A 11 13.80 4.62 16.21
CA THR A 11 13.63 5.97 15.63
C THR A 11 12.33 6.63 16.06
N VAL A 12 11.21 5.89 16.04
CA VAL A 12 9.91 6.39 16.48
C VAL A 12 9.88 6.66 17.98
N THR A 13 10.47 5.78 18.78
CA THR A 13 10.56 5.95 20.24
C THR A 13 11.33 7.23 20.59
N ASP A 14 12.48 7.45 19.95
CA ASP A 14 13.31 8.62 20.19
C ASP A 14 12.60 9.90 19.72
N ALA A 15 11.87 9.85 18.61
CA ALA A 15 11.04 10.96 18.14
C ALA A 15 9.92 11.30 19.11
N LEU A 16 9.19 10.29 19.59
CA LEU A 16 8.17 10.46 20.63
C LEU A 16 8.77 11.09 21.88
N LEU A 17 9.95 10.67 22.34
CA LEU A 17 10.57 11.33 23.49
C LEU A 17 10.95 12.79 23.21
N SER A 18 11.48 13.07 22.03
CA SER A 18 11.92 14.42 21.65
C SER A 18 10.78 15.43 21.46
N CYS A 19 9.57 14.95 21.15
CA CYS A 19 8.39 15.79 20.92
C CYS A 19 7.57 16.01 22.19
N PHE A 20 7.87 15.28 23.26
CA PHE A 20 7.27 15.48 24.58
C PHE A 20 8.25 16.11 25.60
N PRO A 21 9.07 17.14 25.27
CA PRO A 21 10.05 17.67 26.23
C PRO A 21 9.41 18.48 27.36
N ASN A 22 8.14 18.91 27.19
CA ASN A 22 7.36 19.66 28.19
C ASN A 22 6.17 18.87 28.77
N PHE A 23 5.98 17.62 28.34
CA PHE A 23 4.92 16.75 28.85
C PHE A 23 5.52 15.80 29.88
N ARG A 24 4.87 15.64 31.02
CA ARG A 24 5.34 14.70 32.04
C ARG A 24 5.19 13.30 31.46
N ASP A 25 6.13 12.38 31.76
CA ASP A 25 6.05 10.95 31.39
C ASP A 25 4.63 10.35 31.57
N ILE A 26 3.91 10.85 32.58
CA ILE A 26 2.53 10.48 32.92
C ILE A 26 1.52 10.71 31.79
N ASP A 27 1.70 11.72 30.95
CA ASP A 27 0.73 12.08 29.91
C ASP A 27 0.84 11.13 28.71
N LEU A 28 2.07 10.74 28.35
CA LEU A 28 2.30 9.71 27.33
C LEU A 28 1.85 8.33 27.79
N ILE A 29 2.09 7.99 29.07
CA ILE A 29 1.60 6.75 29.68
C ILE A 29 0.07 6.70 29.65
N LYS A 30 -0.59 7.80 30.02
CA LYS A 30 -2.06 7.91 29.96
C LYS A 30 -2.57 7.76 28.53
N HIS A 31 -1.97 8.48 27.58
CA HIS A 31 -2.34 8.40 26.17
C HIS A 31 -2.28 6.96 25.65
N MET A 32 -1.15 6.27 25.87
CA MET A 32 -0.98 4.89 25.44
C MET A 32 -1.92 3.92 26.16
N SER A 33 -2.19 4.14 27.45
CA SER A 33 -3.11 3.30 28.23
C SER A 33 -4.56 3.47 27.78
N LEU A 34 -4.98 4.70 27.49
CA LEU A 34 -6.31 5.00 26.94
C LEU A 34 -6.47 4.38 25.55
N PHE A 35 -5.47 4.55 24.69
CA PHE A 35 -5.47 3.94 23.36
C PHE A 35 -5.60 2.41 23.43
N ALA A 36 -4.89 1.77 24.35
CA ALA A 36 -4.96 0.32 24.56
C ALA A 36 -6.35 -0.14 25.01
N LEU A 37 -6.96 0.61 25.95
CA LEU A 37 -8.32 0.37 26.42
C LEU A 37 -9.36 0.53 25.30
N GLU A 38 -9.23 1.57 24.48
CA GLU A 38 -10.16 1.87 23.38
C GLU A 38 -10.10 0.83 22.24
N ASN A 39 -8.94 0.19 22.06
CA ASN A 39 -8.69 -0.77 20.98
C ASN A 39 -8.61 -2.22 21.48
N ASP A 40 -9.01 -2.49 22.73
CA ASP A 40 -9.14 -3.82 23.35
C ASP A 40 -7.87 -4.68 23.26
N PHE A 41 -6.74 -4.14 23.74
CA PHE A 41 -5.50 -4.91 23.85
C PHE A 41 -4.67 -4.54 25.10
N ASP A 42 -3.85 -5.49 25.56
CA ASP A 42 -2.99 -5.31 26.73
C ASP A 42 -1.64 -4.67 26.36
N LEU A 43 -1.17 -3.77 27.24
CA LEU A 43 0.18 -3.24 27.18
C LEU A 43 1.15 -4.14 27.94
N LYS A 44 2.37 -4.27 27.42
CA LYS A 44 3.49 -4.95 28.12
C LYS A 44 3.82 -4.28 29.45
N HIS A 45 3.73 -2.95 29.50
CA HIS A 45 3.90 -2.12 30.69
C HIS A 45 2.69 -1.17 30.83
N THR A 46 1.98 -1.23 31.96
CA THR A 46 0.78 -0.41 32.22
C THR A 46 1.04 0.77 33.16
N ARG A 47 2.22 0.83 33.80
CA ARG A 47 2.66 1.94 34.67
C ARG A 47 4.19 2.06 34.59
N THR A 48 4.74 3.25 34.74
CA THR A 48 6.13 3.41 35.21
C THR A 48 6.14 3.20 36.73
N LYS A 49 6.54 2.01 37.19
CA LYS A 49 7.11 1.89 38.55
C LYS A 49 8.61 2.16 38.46
N ALA A 50 9.23 2.48 39.58
CA ALA A 50 10.57 3.07 39.76
C ALA A 50 11.78 2.44 39.00
N ASP A 51 11.59 1.42 38.16
CA ASP A 51 12.66 0.69 37.48
C ASP A 51 12.55 0.63 35.94
N VAL A 52 11.45 1.10 35.31
CA VAL A 52 11.32 1.09 33.83
C VAL A 52 11.47 2.51 33.27
N PRO A 53 12.58 2.82 32.58
CA PRO A 53 12.76 4.11 31.92
C PRO A 53 11.65 4.37 30.88
N ILE A 54 11.19 5.62 30.76
CA ILE A 54 10.11 5.99 29.83
C ILE A 54 10.39 5.57 28.38
N ARG A 55 11.66 5.63 27.94
CA ARG A 55 12.09 5.12 26.63
C ARG A 55 11.76 3.64 26.47
N THR A 56 12.11 2.84 27.47
CA THR A 56 11.86 1.39 27.50
C THR A 56 10.37 1.12 27.54
N PHE A 57 9.60 1.87 28.33
CA PHE A 57 8.14 1.78 28.38
C PHE A 57 7.52 1.95 26.98
N ILE A 58 7.88 3.00 26.25
CA ILE A 58 7.37 3.28 24.90
C ILE A 58 7.77 2.17 23.94
N PHE A 59 9.06 1.84 23.90
CA PHE A 59 9.59 0.85 22.96
C PHE A 59 8.93 -0.52 23.14
N ASP A 60 8.89 -1.01 24.37
CA ASP A 60 8.36 -2.34 24.68
C ASP A 60 6.87 -2.45 24.40
N ASN A 61 6.10 -1.41 24.74
CA ASN A 61 4.67 -1.39 24.45
C ASN A 61 4.37 -1.30 22.96
N LEU A 62 5.08 -0.44 22.22
CA LEU A 62 4.96 -0.39 20.76
C LEU A 62 5.34 -1.73 20.14
N ALA A 63 6.41 -2.39 20.61
CA ALA A 63 6.85 -3.69 20.11
C ALA A 63 5.79 -4.78 20.34
N GLU A 64 5.05 -4.72 21.44
CA GLU A 64 3.99 -5.68 21.78
C GLU A 64 2.77 -5.53 20.87
N MET A 65 2.40 -4.29 20.53
CA MET A 65 1.29 -3.99 19.60
C MET A 65 1.43 -4.70 18.26
N ASP A 66 0.31 -5.17 17.70
CA ASP A 66 0.28 -5.64 16.32
C ASP A 66 0.52 -4.48 15.32
N GLY A 67 0.83 -4.81 14.06
CA GLY A 67 1.14 -3.77 13.07
C GLY A 67 0.00 -2.79 12.79
N LYS A 68 -1.26 -3.19 13.05
CA LYS A 68 -2.43 -2.33 12.88
C LYS A 68 -2.46 -1.29 14.00
N ASN A 69 -2.35 -1.73 15.25
CA ASN A 69 -2.38 -0.89 16.43
C ASN A 69 -1.14 0.01 16.52
N GLN A 70 0.03 -0.46 16.10
CA GLN A 70 1.21 0.41 15.93
C GLN A 70 0.93 1.57 14.96
N LYS A 71 0.39 1.29 13.77
CA LYS A 71 0.07 2.33 12.78
C LYS A 71 -0.96 3.32 13.31
N LEU A 72 -2.03 2.81 13.93
CA LEU A 72 -3.12 3.64 14.42
C LEU A 72 -2.66 4.54 15.58
N TYR A 73 -1.92 3.99 16.55
CA TYR A 73 -1.36 4.75 17.66
C TYR A 73 -0.46 5.89 17.18
N LEU A 74 0.42 5.64 16.21
CA LEU A 74 1.33 6.66 15.68
C LEU A 74 0.60 7.77 14.91
N LEU A 75 -0.44 7.43 14.16
CA LEU A 75 -1.28 8.41 13.45
C LEU A 75 -2.03 9.31 14.44
N GLU A 76 -2.62 8.72 15.47
CA GLU A 76 -3.36 9.47 16.48
C GLU A 76 -2.44 10.38 17.29
N THR A 77 -1.29 9.85 17.71
CA THR A 77 -0.28 10.62 18.45
C THR A 77 0.28 11.77 17.61
N SER A 78 0.47 11.57 16.30
CA SER A 78 0.88 12.65 15.38
C SER A 78 -0.13 13.79 15.34
N LYS A 79 -1.43 13.48 15.29
CA LYS A 79 -2.49 14.50 15.30
C LYS A 79 -2.49 15.29 16.61
N ILE A 80 -2.32 14.61 17.74
CA ILE A 80 -2.25 15.25 19.07
C ILE A 80 -1.02 16.16 19.16
N ILE A 81 0.14 15.70 18.70
CA ILE A 81 1.36 16.52 18.64
C ILE A 81 1.14 17.76 17.76
N GLU A 82 0.53 17.60 16.58
CA GLU A 82 0.25 18.71 15.67
C GLU A 82 -0.70 19.76 16.28
N THR A 83 -1.65 19.35 17.12
CA THR A 83 -2.59 20.27 17.78
C THR A 83 -2.05 20.89 19.05
N THR A 84 -1.08 20.24 19.71
CA THR A 84 -0.65 20.59 21.07
C THR A 84 0.71 21.29 21.13
N LEU A 85 1.56 21.12 20.10
CA LEU A 85 2.93 21.67 20.06
C LEU A 85 3.10 22.78 19.03
N GLY A 86 4.16 23.59 19.18
CA GLY A 86 4.55 24.61 18.21
C GLY A 86 4.94 24.01 16.86
N LYS A 87 4.83 24.81 15.79
CA LYS A 87 5.00 24.39 14.38
C LYS A 87 6.29 23.60 14.07
N TYR A 88 7.39 23.81 14.79
CA TYR A 88 8.69 23.20 14.46
C TYR A 88 8.80 21.73 14.93
N ASP A 89 8.35 21.44 16.15
CA ASP A 89 8.42 20.09 16.73
C ASP A 89 7.40 19.16 16.08
N SER A 90 6.24 19.70 15.66
CA SER A 90 5.21 18.93 14.96
C SER A 90 5.62 18.50 13.55
N ILE A 91 6.35 19.34 12.81
CA ILE A 91 6.86 19.01 11.47
C ILE A 91 7.88 17.86 11.56
N THR A 92 8.84 17.96 12.47
CA THR A 92 9.90 16.94 12.64
C THR A 92 9.31 15.58 13.03
N PHE A 93 8.34 15.57 13.94
CA PHE A 93 7.63 14.34 14.31
C PHE A 93 6.84 13.74 13.15
N SER A 94 6.04 14.55 12.47
CA SER A 94 5.19 14.13 11.36
C SER A 94 6.02 13.49 10.25
N GLU A 95 7.21 14.01 9.94
CA GLU A 95 8.15 13.40 8.99
C GLU A 95 8.68 12.03 9.46
N ILE A 96 9.04 11.90 10.74
CA ILE A 96 9.55 10.63 11.29
C ILE A 96 8.44 9.56 11.28
N ILE A 97 7.21 9.93 11.66
CA ILE A 97 6.07 9.02 11.60
C ILE A 97 5.76 8.61 10.17
N LYS A 98 5.77 9.55 9.21
CA LYS A 98 5.60 9.21 7.79
C LYS A 98 6.64 8.21 7.31
N ARG A 99 7.93 8.38 7.68
CA ARG A 99 9.01 7.43 7.35
C ARG A 99 8.83 6.07 8.03
N ALA A 100 8.39 6.05 9.28
CA ALA A 100 8.14 4.80 10.01
C ALA A 100 6.94 4.03 9.45
N ILE A 101 5.84 4.71 9.15
CA ILE A 101 4.66 4.11 8.49
C ILE A 101 5.04 3.61 7.09
N LYS A 102 5.84 4.35 6.33
CA LYS A 102 6.41 3.87 5.05
C LYS A 102 7.20 2.57 5.24
N THR A 103 7.93 2.44 6.35
CA THR A 103 8.65 1.19 6.68
C THR A 103 7.70 0.03 6.99
N ILE A 104 6.60 0.25 7.73
CA ILE A 104 5.56 -0.76 7.97
C ILE A 104 4.94 -1.22 6.64
N ASN A 105 4.60 -0.27 5.78
CA ASN A 105 4.02 -0.56 4.47
C ASN A 105 5.00 -1.35 3.58
N SER A 106 6.30 -1.10 3.70
CA SER A 106 7.33 -1.73 2.86
C SER A 106 7.39 -3.27 2.97
N GLU A 107 6.99 -3.88 4.09
CA GLU A 107 7.01 -5.34 4.21
C GLU A 107 5.75 -6.01 3.65
N SER A 108 4.58 -5.39 3.80
CA SER A 108 3.39 -5.79 3.04
C SER A 108 3.59 -5.63 1.55
N GLU A 109 4.19 -4.52 1.12
CA GLU A 109 4.57 -4.29 -0.28
C GLU A 109 5.58 -5.34 -0.76
N ARG A 110 6.58 -5.71 0.04
CA ARG A 110 7.52 -6.80 -0.30
C ARG A 110 6.81 -8.15 -0.47
N LYS A 111 5.82 -8.47 0.36
CA LYS A 111 5.04 -9.72 0.22
C LYS A 111 4.23 -9.72 -1.08
N VAL A 112 3.54 -8.62 -1.37
CA VAL A 112 2.78 -8.46 -2.62
C VAL A 112 3.72 -8.52 -3.83
N ARG A 113 4.87 -7.83 -3.80
CA ARG A 113 5.89 -7.89 -4.87
C ARG A 113 6.40 -9.31 -5.11
N LYS A 114 6.72 -10.06 -4.04
CA LYS A 114 7.13 -11.47 -4.17
C LYS A 114 6.02 -12.34 -4.76
N GLU A 115 4.76 -12.09 -4.42
CA GLU A 115 3.62 -12.80 -5.00
C GLU A 115 3.47 -12.48 -6.48
N VAL A 116 3.55 -11.21 -6.85
CA VAL A 116 3.55 -10.74 -8.24
C VAL A 116 4.66 -11.42 -9.03
N ASP A 117 5.89 -11.36 -8.53
CA ASP A 117 7.07 -11.92 -9.18
C ASP A 117 6.91 -13.41 -9.48
N ARG A 118 6.41 -14.18 -8.50
CA ARG A 118 6.16 -15.62 -8.65
C ARG A 118 5.03 -15.91 -9.63
N THR A 119 3.95 -15.14 -9.55
CA THR A 119 2.77 -15.33 -10.42
C THR A 119 3.11 -15.03 -11.88
N LEU A 120 4.00 -14.07 -12.12
CA LEU A 120 4.42 -13.66 -13.46
C LEU A 120 5.63 -14.44 -14.00
N ASP A 121 6.23 -15.37 -13.24
CA ASP A 121 7.35 -16.19 -13.73
C ASP A 121 7.00 -17.00 -14.99
N ILE A 122 5.73 -17.43 -15.11
CA ILE A 122 5.21 -18.13 -16.29
C ILE A 122 4.84 -17.18 -17.46
N TYR A 123 4.98 -15.87 -17.27
CA TYR A 123 4.67 -14.81 -18.24
C TYR A 123 5.85 -13.82 -18.35
N PRO A 124 7.01 -14.22 -18.93
CA PRO A 124 8.25 -13.45 -18.86
C PRO A 124 8.15 -12.04 -19.46
N GLU A 125 7.43 -11.86 -20.57
CA GLU A 125 7.23 -10.54 -21.19
C GLU A 125 6.36 -9.63 -20.30
N VAL A 126 5.30 -10.19 -19.72
CA VAL A 126 4.43 -9.49 -18.77
C VAL A 126 5.21 -9.09 -17.52
N LYS A 127 6.03 -9.99 -16.99
CA LYS A 127 6.90 -9.73 -15.84
C LYS A 127 7.88 -8.61 -16.13
N SER A 128 8.56 -8.69 -17.27
CA SER A 128 9.54 -7.67 -17.67
C SER A 128 8.91 -6.29 -17.78
N GLU A 129 7.69 -6.18 -18.29
CA GLU A 129 7.00 -4.90 -18.38
C GLU A 129 6.51 -4.43 -17.01
N TRP A 130 5.99 -5.33 -16.18
CA TRP A 130 5.50 -5.00 -14.84
C TRP A 130 6.62 -4.51 -13.92
N LEU A 131 7.82 -5.07 -14.01
CA LEU A 131 8.95 -4.62 -13.18
C LEU A 131 9.31 -3.14 -13.45
N LYS A 132 9.11 -2.64 -14.68
CA LYS A 132 9.32 -1.22 -15.00
C LYS A 132 8.40 -0.31 -14.20
N VAL A 133 7.20 -0.76 -13.83
CA VAL A 133 6.26 -0.01 -12.98
C VAL A 133 6.95 0.42 -11.69
N TYR A 134 7.71 -0.48 -11.07
CA TYR A 134 8.39 -0.21 -9.81
C TYR A 134 9.48 0.85 -9.95
N ASP A 135 10.29 0.75 -10.99
CA ASP A 135 11.35 1.72 -11.27
C ASP A 135 10.77 3.11 -11.56
N LYS A 136 9.65 3.15 -12.30
CA LYS A 136 8.98 4.39 -12.67
C LYS A 136 8.28 5.06 -11.49
N VAL A 137 7.58 4.33 -10.64
CA VAL A 137 7.02 4.87 -9.38
C VAL A 137 8.13 5.42 -8.49
N ASN A 138 9.23 4.68 -8.32
CA ASN A 138 10.36 5.12 -7.49
C ASN A 138 11.02 6.40 -8.02
N SER A 139 10.95 6.63 -9.33
CA SER A 139 11.53 7.81 -10.00
C SER A 139 10.55 8.98 -10.12
N GLY A 140 9.32 8.85 -9.59
CA GLY A 140 8.26 9.86 -9.73
C GLY A 140 7.66 9.95 -11.14
N GLU A 141 7.97 8.99 -12.00
CA GLU A 141 7.51 8.89 -13.39
C GLU A 141 6.13 8.22 -13.46
N ASN A 142 5.15 8.75 -12.71
CA ASN A 142 3.84 8.12 -12.48
C ASN A 142 3.10 7.76 -13.77
N ARG A 143 3.08 8.65 -14.76
CA ARG A 143 2.50 8.38 -16.07
C ARG A 143 3.11 7.14 -16.74
N TYR A 144 4.43 7.06 -16.75
CA TYR A 144 5.15 5.93 -17.35
C TYR A 144 4.94 4.63 -16.56
N ALA A 145 4.77 4.72 -15.24
CA ALA A 145 4.38 3.57 -14.43
C ALA A 145 2.99 3.04 -14.83
N LEU A 146 2.03 3.93 -15.05
CA LEU A 146 0.69 3.57 -15.51
C LEU A 146 0.69 2.98 -16.92
N ASP A 147 1.49 3.54 -17.84
CA ASP A 147 1.66 3.01 -19.19
C ASP A 147 2.24 1.59 -19.17
N SER A 148 3.28 1.33 -18.36
CA SER A 148 3.84 -0.02 -18.19
C SER A 148 2.85 -0.99 -17.55
N ALA A 149 2.06 -0.56 -16.57
CA ALA A 149 1.03 -1.41 -15.97
C ALA A 149 -0.04 -1.80 -17.01
N ARG A 150 -0.47 -0.85 -17.84
CA ARG A 150 -1.40 -1.09 -18.94
C ARG A 150 -0.84 -2.07 -19.97
N LEU A 151 0.40 -1.86 -20.40
CA LEU A 151 1.06 -2.74 -21.37
C LEU A 151 1.23 -4.16 -20.79
N SER A 152 1.54 -4.29 -19.50
CA SER A 152 1.60 -5.58 -18.82
C SER A 152 0.26 -6.34 -18.90
N LEU A 153 -0.86 -5.67 -18.64
CA LEU A 153 -2.18 -6.27 -18.77
C LEU A 153 -2.50 -6.66 -20.22
N GLU A 154 -2.14 -5.82 -21.20
CA GLU A 154 -2.33 -6.15 -22.61
C GLU A 154 -1.52 -7.38 -23.03
N LEU A 155 -0.23 -7.43 -22.70
CA LEU A 155 0.65 -8.58 -22.98
C LEU A 155 0.12 -9.87 -22.34
N LEU A 156 -0.43 -9.77 -21.12
CA LEU A 156 -1.05 -10.91 -20.45
C LEU A 156 -2.25 -11.45 -21.25
N LEU A 157 -3.15 -10.56 -21.69
CA LEU A 157 -4.33 -10.94 -22.45
C LEU A 157 -3.96 -11.52 -23.83
N LYS A 158 -2.98 -10.92 -24.51
CA LYS A 158 -2.40 -11.46 -25.75
C LYS A 158 -1.87 -12.88 -25.55
N THR A 159 -1.17 -13.12 -24.45
CA THR A 159 -0.62 -14.44 -24.11
C THR A 159 -1.72 -15.46 -23.76
N ILE A 160 -2.72 -15.07 -22.98
CA ILE A 160 -3.85 -15.94 -22.58
C ILE A 160 -4.69 -16.35 -23.79
N PHE A 161 -4.98 -15.41 -24.69
CA PHE A 161 -5.85 -15.63 -25.84
C PHE A 161 -5.11 -15.94 -27.14
N ASN A 162 -3.77 -16.00 -27.09
CA ASN A 162 -2.90 -16.21 -28.24
C ASN A 162 -3.28 -15.31 -29.44
N ASN A 163 -3.34 -13.99 -29.20
CA ASN A 163 -3.73 -12.99 -30.19
C ASN A 163 -2.89 -11.71 -30.06
N GLU A 164 -3.05 -10.78 -31.01
CA GLU A 164 -2.35 -9.49 -31.03
C GLU A 164 -3.28 -8.28 -30.81
N LYS A 165 -4.45 -8.49 -30.23
CA LYS A 165 -5.45 -7.42 -30.05
C LYS A 165 -5.02 -6.46 -28.94
N SER A 166 -5.29 -5.17 -29.13
CA SER A 166 -5.14 -4.17 -28.07
C SER A 166 -6.12 -4.43 -26.92
N LEU A 167 -5.84 -3.87 -25.75
CA LEU A 167 -6.68 -4.01 -24.55
C LEU A 167 -8.18 -3.73 -24.80
N GLU A 168 -8.51 -2.66 -25.52
CA GLU A 168 -9.90 -2.28 -25.83
C GLU A 168 -10.63 -3.35 -26.63
N ASN A 169 -9.90 -4.05 -27.49
CA ASN A 169 -10.44 -5.04 -28.41
C ASN A 169 -10.53 -6.44 -27.78
N GLN A 170 -10.16 -6.59 -26.51
CA GLN A 170 -10.14 -7.87 -25.79
C GLN A 170 -11.39 -8.09 -24.92
N GLN A 171 -12.23 -7.08 -24.66
CA GLN A 171 -13.36 -7.17 -23.74
C GLN A 171 -14.32 -8.34 -24.05
N LYS A 172 -14.63 -8.53 -25.34
CA LYS A 172 -15.49 -9.64 -25.79
C LYS A 172 -14.86 -11.01 -25.50
N ASN A 173 -13.57 -11.16 -25.84
CA ASN A 173 -12.82 -12.40 -25.58
C ASN A 173 -12.82 -12.74 -24.07
N ILE A 174 -12.62 -11.73 -23.22
CA ILE A 174 -12.62 -11.89 -21.75
C ILE A 174 -13.99 -12.34 -21.26
N GLY A 175 -15.06 -11.66 -21.69
CA GLY A 175 -16.42 -12.02 -21.27
C GLY A 175 -16.81 -13.45 -21.66
N GLU A 176 -16.49 -13.86 -22.89
CA GLU A 176 -16.76 -15.22 -23.38
C GLU A 176 -15.95 -16.27 -22.62
N ALA A 177 -14.66 -16.03 -22.39
CA ALA A 177 -13.79 -16.97 -21.70
C ALA A 177 -14.17 -17.14 -20.22
N LEU A 178 -14.52 -16.06 -19.52
CA LEU A 178 -15.02 -16.14 -18.14
C LEU A 178 -16.36 -16.87 -18.05
N LYS A 179 -17.25 -16.68 -19.04
CA LYS A 179 -18.50 -17.43 -19.14
C LYS A 179 -18.25 -18.93 -19.29
N GLN A 180 -17.27 -19.32 -20.11
CA GLN A 180 -16.85 -20.73 -20.26
C GLN A 180 -16.27 -21.33 -18.98
N LYS A 181 -15.74 -20.50 -18.07
CA LYS A 181 -15.28 -20.90 -16.73
C LYS A 181 -16.38 -20.82 -15.65
N SER A 182 -17.64 -20.72 -16.05
CA SER A 182 -18.80 -20.66 -15.16
C SER A 182 -18.76 -19.51 -14.14
N VAL A 183 -18.11 -18.39 -14.50
CA VAL A 183 -18.18 -17.16 -13.70
C VAL A 183 -19.59 -16.57 -13.83
N SER A 184 -20.14 -16.05 -12.73
CA SER A 184 -21.48 -15.46 -12.74
C SER A 184 -21.56 -14.25 -13.69
N LYS A 185 -22.73 -14.06 -14.31
CA LYS A 185 -22.95 -13.00 -15.30
C LYS A 185 -22.73 -11.61 -14.70
N GLU A 186 -23.13 -11.42 -13.45
CA GLU A 186 -22.97 -10.18 -12.69
C GLU A 186 -21.48 -9.87 -12.51
N PHE A 187 -20.68 -10.88 -12.17
CA PHE A 187 -19.25 -10.70 -11.97
C PHE A 187 -18.50 -10.49 -13.31
N ILE A 188 -18.91 -11.16 -14.38
CA ILE A 188 -18.40 -10.88 -15.74
C ILE A 188 -18.68 -9.42 -16.12
N THR A 189 -19.89 -8.93 -15.80
CA THR A 189 -20.26 -7.52 -16.02
C THR A 189 -19.33 -6.58 -15.26
N ILE A 190 -19.08 -6.84 -13.96
CA ILE A 190 -18.14 -6.04 -13.15
C ILE A 190 -16.75 -5.99 -13.78
N ILE A 191 -16.18 -7.15 -14.15
CA ILE A 191 -14.83 -7.22 -14.73
C ILE A 191 -14.75 -6.48 -16.07
N THR A 192 -15.73 -6.69 -16.95
CA THR A 192 -15.73 -6.05 -18.27
C THR A 192 -15.98 -4.53 -18.19
N GLN A 193 -16.82 -4.07 -17.28
CA GLN A 193 -17.02 -2.64 -17.01
C GLN A 193 -15.76 -1.99 -16.42
N ASN A 194 -15.11 -2.65 -15.46
CA ASN A 194 -13.89 -2.14 -14.85
C ASN A 194 -12.76 -2.01 -15.89
N LEU A 195 -12.58 -3.03 -16.75
CA LEU A 195 -11.62 -2.97 -17.86
C LEU A 195 -11.92 -1.85 -18.85
N ARG A 196 -13.21 -1.60 -19.14
CA ARG A 196 -13.62 -0.51 -20.01
C ARG A 196 -13.25 0.85 -19.43
N GLN A 197 -13.63 1.10 -18.18
CA GLN A 197 -13.33 2.35 -17.49
C GLN A 197 -11.83 2.57 -17.36
N TYR A 198 -11.07 1.50 -17.06
CA TYR A 198 -9.62 1.52 -17.02
C TYR A 198 -9.01 1.93 -18.37
N ALA A 199 -9.46 1.32 -19.48
CA ALA A 199 -8.95 1.63 -20.81
C ALA A 199 -9.31 3.07 -21.25
N GLU A 200 -10.53 3.53 -20.94
CA GLU A 200 -10.99 4.90 -21.18
C GLU A 200 -10.13 5.91 -20.39
N LEU A 201 -9.93 5.70 -19.09
CA LEU A 201 -9.11 6.54 -18.22
C LEU A 201 -7.69 6.69 -18.76
N GLN A 202 -7.04 5.58 -19.12
CA GLN A 202 -5.67 5.60 -19.65
C GLN A 202 -5.60 6.29 -21.03
N ASN A 203 -6.62 6.11 -21.88
CA ASN A 203 -6.65 6.70 -23.22
C ASN A 203 -6.90 8.21 -23.22
N GLU A 204 -7.81 8.71 -22.36
CA GLU A 204 -8.10 10.15 -22.26
C GLU A 204 -6.89 10.92 -21.73
N ASN A 205 -6.20 10.35 -20.74
CA ASN A 205 -4.99 10.95 -20.16
C ASN A 205 -3.80 10.94 -21.12
N ALA A 206 -3.71 9.96 -22.03
CA ALA A 206 -2.69 9.96 -23.08
C ALA A 206 -2.90 11.09 -24.12
N LYS A 207 -4.16 11.48 -24.40
CA LYS A 207 -4.54 12.49 -25.41
C LYS A 207 -4.40 13.93 -24.89
N HIS A 208 -4.74 14.17 -23.63
CA HIS A 208 -4.66 15.50 -23.03
C HIS A 208 -3.33 15.69 -22.30
N LYS A 209 -2.25 15.92 -23.07
CA LYS A 209 -0.87 16.20 -22.59
C LYS A 209 -0.73 17.31 -21.52
N ALA A 210 -1.79 18.06 -21.23
CA ALA A 210 -1.78 19.23 -20.35
C ALA A 210 -2.10 18.93 -18.86
N LYS A 211 -2.46 17.70 -18.49
CA LYS A 211 -2.73 17.30 -17.08
C LYS A 211 -1.83 16.16 -16.56
N SER A 212 -0.91 15.64 -17.37
CA SER A 212 -0.37 14.29 -17.19
C SER A 212 0.75 14.13 -16.17
N ASP A 213 1.28 15.23 -15.62
CA ASP A 213 2.42 15.18 -14.71
C ASP A 213 1.99 15.28 -13.24
N ASP A 214 0.72 15.56 -12.98
CA ASP A 214 0.13 15.75 -11.64
C ASP A 214 -0.83 14.61 -11.27
N TRP A 215 -0.47 13.36 -11.55
CA TRP A 215 -1.23 12.24 -10.96
C TRP A 215 -1.01 12.21 -9.45
N GLU A 216 -2.09 12.25 -8.70
CA GLU A 216 -2.04 12.15 -7.24
C GLU A 216 -1.57 10.74 -6.84
N GLU A 217 -0.72 10.65 -5.82
CA GLU A 217 0.01 9.40 -5.48
C GLU A 217 -0.95 8.25 -5.15
N LEU A 218 -2.05 8.53 -4.45
CA LEU A 218 -3.08 7.54 -4.10
C LEU A 218 -3.89 7.11 -5.34
N GLU A 219 -4.14 7.99 -6.30
CA GLU A 219 -4.74 7.62 -7.59
C GLU A 219 -3.85 6.63 -8.36
N VAL A 220 -2.54 6.92 -8.45
CA VAL A 220 -1.57 6.01 -9.09
C VAL A 220 -1.55 4.67 -8.38
N GLU A 221 -1.41 4.66 -7.05
CA GLU A 221 -1.43 3.44 -6.25
C GLU A 221 -2.71 2.64 -6.48
N THR A 222 -3.86 3.31 -6.51
CA THR A 222 -5.17 2.68 -6.75
C THR A 222 -5.23 2.01 -8.11
N ILE A 223 -4.79 2.69 -9.17
CA ILE A 223 -4.82 2.15 -10.53
C ILE A 223 -3.84 0.96 -10.67
N LEU A 224 -2.66 1.04 -10.07
CA LEU A 224 -1.70 -0.07 -10.06
C LEU A 224 -2.25 -1.30 -9.31
N ASN A 225 -2.86 -1.08 -8.14
CA ASN A 225 -3.49 -2.14 -7.36
C ASN A 225 -4.65 -2.79 -8.11
N GLN A 226 -5.50 -2.00 -8.77
CA GLN A 226 -6.58 -2.50 -9.61
C GLN A 226 -6.05 -3.32 -10.80
N THR A 227 -4.99 -2.83 -11.46
CA THR A 227 -4.37 -3.53 -12.60
C THR A 227 -3.84 -4.89 -12.16
N TRP A 228 -3.13 -4.95 -11.03
CA TRP A 228 -2.64 -6.20 -10.46
C TRP A 228 -3.78 -7.16 -10.11
N LEU A 229 -4.84 -6.68 -9.43
CA LEU A 229 -5.98 -7.51 -9.05
C LEU A 229 -6.70 -8.09 -10.28
N LEU A 230 -6.85 -7.31 -11.35
CA LEU A 230 -7.37 -7.78 -12.63
C LEU A 230 -6.48 -8.86 -13.22
N MET A 231 -5.17 -8.61 -13.33
CA MET A 231 -4.20 -9.58 -13.87
C MET A 231 -4.23 -10.88 -13.08
N LYS A 232 -4.14 -10.82 -11.75
CA LYS A 232 -4.20 -11.97 -10.85
C LYS A 232 -5.49 -12.77 -11.04
N TYR A 233 -6.63 -12.10 -11.11
CA TYR A 233 -7.92 -12.74 -11.33
C TYR A 233 -7.96 -13.46 -12.69
N LEU A 234 -7.52 -12.79 -13.75
CA LEU A 234 -7.47 -13.35 -15.10
C LEU A 234 -6.52 -14.54 -15.20
N ILE A 235 -5.32 -14.46 -14.59
CA ILE A 235 -4.39 -15.59 -14.49
C ILE A 235 -5.05 -16.76 -13.77
N THR A 236 -5.69 -16.51 -12.63
CA THR A 236 -6.33 -17.56 -11.83
C THR A 236 -7.46 -18.28 -12.59
N LYS A 237 -8.23 -17.55 -13.40
CA LYS A 237 -9.40 -18.10 -14.10
C LYS A 237 -9.07 -18.63 -15.50
N LEU A 238 -8.20 -17.95 -16.22
CA LEU A 238 -7.96 -18.12 -17.65
C LEU A 238 -6.50 -18.47 -17.99
N GLY A 239 -5.57 -18.28 -17.05
CA GLY A 239 -4.15 -18.57 -17.25
C GLY A 239 -3.87 -20.05 -17.50
N ARG A 240 -2.66 -20.32 -18.00
CA ARG A 240 -2.19 -21.69 -18.21
C ARG A 240 -2.02 -22.32 -16.83
N ARG A 241 -2.65 -23.48 -16.61
CA ARG A 241 -2.35 -24.30 -15.44
C ARG A 241 -1.12 -25.14 -15.79
N GLU A 242 -0.17 -25.21 -14.86
CA GLU A 242 0.83 -26.28 -14.84
C GLU A 242 0.15 -27.65 -14.77
#